data_AF-R0KJ08-F1
#
_entry.id   AF-R0KJ08-F1
#
_cell.length_a   1.000
_cell.length_b   1.000
_cell.length_c   1.000
_cell.angle_alpha   90.00
_cell.angle_beta   90.00
_cell.angle_gamma   90.00
#
_symmetry.space_group_name_H-M   'P 1'
#
loop_
_entity.id
_entity.type
_entity.pdbx_description
1 polymer ?
#
loop_
_entity_poly.entity_id
_entity_poly.type
_entity_poly.pdbx_seq_one_letter_code
_entity_poly.pdbx_strand_id
1 'polypeptide(L)'
;MRMPAQLNIPKATRDWVADAKVLYIAAEVFEALQLPVGIRINHRLILNGMFAAIGVPQALLRPIGSAVDKLDKFPWSETKKEMEEKGLESSIATELGEYLLRETVADITSKLALLTSDTFLSTNTDVRQGVEEMELLMRYLSAYDVAKYVQLQLSLARGQDYYTGLIYEVVPQYQASTSIGSIPAGGRYNNLVGMFSGRDVPCSKEQKKPVIYRRNIDVWIVIAPNSSTLIEQGMVLARELGYSSISATFDAKADKQPMRQVDAAEKTAAMIVLLEDDAVSGIRLKMASLSDKNIDAAAPIPRDMWSAR
;
A
#
# COMPACT_ATOMS: atom_id res chain seq x y z
N MET A 1 -8.17 -0.10 -30.48
CA MET A 1 -8.43 -0.61 -29.11
C MET A 1 -7.21 -0.24 -28.27
N ARG A 2 -7.27 0.80 -27.43
CA ARG A 2 -6.16 1.16 -26.54
C ARG A 2 -6.20 0.21 -25.35
N MET A 3 -5.13 -0.55 -25.12
CA MET A 3 -5.01 -1.37 -23.91
C MET A 3 -4.88 -0.44 -22.69
N PRO A 4 -5.56 -0.73 -21.57
CA PRO A 4 -5.35 0.02 -20.34
C PRO A 4 -3.91 -0.18 -19.87
N ALA A 5 -3.27 0.89 -19.42
CA ALA A 5 -1.98 0.77 -18.73
C ALA A 5 -2.21 0.06 -17.39
N GLN A 6 -1.55 -1.08 -17.18
CA GLN A 6 -1.65 -1.86 -15.95
C GLN A 6 -0.27 -2.03 -15.33
N LEU A 7 -0.16 -1.76 -14.03
CA LEU A 7 1.03 -2.02 -13.24
C LEU A 7 0.73 -3.11 -12.22
N ASN A 8 1.40 -4.25 -12.37
CA ASN A 8 1.34 -5.36 -11.43
C ASN A 8 2.74 -5.58 -10.84
N ILE A 9 2.85 -5.62 -9.51
CA ILE A 9 4.08 -5.99 -8.82
C ILE A 9 3.88 -7.40 -8.23
N PRO A 10 4.29 -8.47 -8.95
CA PRO A 10 4.16 -9.83 -8.45
C PRO A 10 5.24 -10.11 -7.39
N LYS A 11 4.95 -9.80 -6.12
CA LYS A 11 5.81 -10.20 -5.00
C LYS A 11 4.95 -10.63 -3.81
N ALA A 12 5.06 -11.91 -3.46
CA ALA A 12 4.38 -12.50 -2.33
C ALA A 12 5.13 -12.19 -1.04
N THR A 13 4.76 -11.08 -0.41
CA THR A 13 5.24 -10.75 0.91
C THR A 13 4.09 -10.22 1.76
N ARG A 14 4.19 -10.45 3.07
CA ARG A 14 3.35 -9.75 4.07
C ARG A 14 3.77 -8.28 4.22
N ASP A 15 4.75 -7.82 3.44
CA ASP A 15 5.16 -6.43 3.46
C ASP A 15 4.24 -5.58 2.56
N TRP A 16 4.06 -4.34 2.98
CA TRP A 16 3.21 -3.33 2.35
C TRP A 16 4.02 -2.37 1.46
N VAL A 17 5.31 -2.66 1.24
CA VAL A 17 6.21 -1.80 0.45
C VAL A 17 5.79 -1.80 -1.01
N ALA A 18 5.37 -2.96 -1.55
CA ALA A 18 4.88 -3.04 -2.92
C ALA A 18 3.61 -2.19 -3.14
N ASP A 19 2.64 -2.30 -2.22
CA ASP A 19 1.41 -1.51 -2.25
C ASP A 19 1.71 0.00 -2.17
N ALA A 20 2.56 0.41 -1.23
CA ALA A 20 3.02 1.79 -1.10
C ALA A 20 3.71 2.29 -2.38
N LYS A 21 4.55 1.45 -3.01
CA LYS A 21 5.26 1.80 -4.24
C LYS A 21 4.32 2.00 -5.42
N VAL A 22 3.23 1.22 -5.53
CA VAL A 22 2.21 1.44 -6.56
C VAL A 22 1.55 2.81 -6.41
N LEU A 23 1.19 3.19 -5.19
CA LEU A 23 0.59 4.50 -4.91
C LEU A 23 1.59 5.65 -5.13
N TYR A 24 2.86 5.46 -4.77
CA TYR A 24 3.95 6.39 -5.06
C TYR A 24 4.11 6.62 -6.57
N ILE A 25 4.19 5.56 -7.37
CA ILE A 25 4.27 5.67 -8.83
C ILE A 25 3.05 6.40 -9.39
N ALA A 26 1.85 6.10 -8.89
CA ALA A 26 0.64 6.79 -9.32
C ALA A 26 0.75 8.30 -9.02
N ALA A 27 1.12 8.69 -7.80
CA ALA A 27 1.30 10.09 -7.42
C ALA A 27 2.35 10.80 -8.30
N GLU A 28 3.54 10.21 -8.47
CA GLU A 28 4.61 10.81 -9.29
C GLU A 28 4.23 10.97 -10.76
N VAL A 29 3.54 9.99 -11.34
CA VAL A 29 3.09 10.09 -12.73
C VAL A 29 2.15 11.27 -12.92
N PHE A 30 1.17 11.46 -12.02
CA PHE A 30 0.23 12.57 -12.14
C PHE A 30 0.87 13.92 -11.80
N GLU A 31 1.80 13.96 -10.86
CA GLU A 31 2.59 15.15 -10.55
C GLU A 31 3.47 15.57 -11.75
N ALA A 32 4.16 14.62 -12.38
CA ALA A 32 4.96 14.86 -13.59
C ALA A 32 4.10 15.31 -14.79
N LEU A 33 2.86 14.81 -14.89
CA LEU A 33 1.88 15.26 -15.88
C LEU A 33 1.22 16.59 -15.52
N GLN A 34 1.52 17.18 -14.36
CA GLN A 34 0.91 18.40 -13.84
C GLN A 34 -0.63 18.30 -13.73
N LEU A 35 -1.12 17.11 -13.39
CA LEU A 35 -2.53 16.81 -13.19
C LEU A 35 -2.80 16.62 -11.68
N PRO A 36 -3.45 17.58 -11.01
CA PRO A 36 -3.79 17.46 -9.60
C PRO A 36 -4.84 16.36 -9.41
N VAL A 37 -4.43 15.36 -8.64
CA VAL A 37 -5.22 14.18 -8.31
C VAL A 37 -5.20 13.92 -6.81
N GLY A 38 -6.25 13.28 -6.31
CA GLY A 38 -6.27 12.62 -5.00
C GLY A 38 -6.29 11.10 -5.20
N ILE A 39 -5.75 10.37 -4.23
CA ILE A 39 -5.77 8.91 -4.17
C ILE A 39 -6.68 8.51 -3.01
N ARG A 40 -7.87 8.05 -3.33
CA ARG A 40 -8.79 7.48 -2.34
C ARG A 40 -8.37 6.04 -2.07
N ILE A 41 -8.30 5.67 -0.81
CA ILE A 41 -7.97 4.31 -0.39
C ILE A 41 -9.00 3.77 0.58
N ASN A 42 -9.11 2.44 0.62
CA ASN A 42 -9.85 1.69 1.62
C ASN A 42 -9.22 0.30 1.81
N HIS A 43 -9.73 -0.47 2.74
CA HIS A 43 -9.25 -1.81 3.03
C HIS A 43 -10.39 -2.83 3.08
N ARG A 44 -10.22 -3.99 2.42
CA ARG A 44 -11.27 -5.03 2.38
C ARG A 44 -11.61 -5.57 3.77
N LEU A 45 -10.62 -5.75 4.65
CA LEU A 45 -10.88 -6.20 6.03
C LEU A 45 -11.67 -5.17 6.83
N ILE A 46 -11.40 -3.86 6.65
CA ILE A 46 -12.18 -2.80 7.30
C ILE A 46 -13.62 -2.82 6.78
N LEU A 47 -13.81 -2.89 5.46
CA LEU A 47 -15.15 -2.89 4.85
C LEU A 47 -15.99 -4.09 5.30
N ASN A 48 -15.44 -5.30 5.20
CA ASN A 48 -16.14 -6.53 5.59
C ASN A 48 -16.35 -6.61 7.10
N GLY A 49 -15.34 -6.23 7.89
CA GLY A 49 -15.42 -6.20 9.35
C GLY A 49 -16.47 -5.20 9.84
N MET A 50 -16.59 -4.04 9.20
CA MET A 50 -17.64 -3.05 9.47
C MET A 50 -19.03 -3.60 9.15
N PHE A 51 -19.23 -4.25 8.00
CA PHE A 51 -20.51 -4.89 7.68
C PHE A 51 -20.88 -5.95 8.73
N ALA A 52 -19.92 -6.80 9.11
CA ALA A 52 -20.15 -7.85 10.09
C ALA A 52 -20.45 -7.27 11.49
N ALA A 53 -19.74 -6.23 11.90
CA ALA A 53 -19.99 -5.55 13.17
C ALA A 53 -21.43 -5.03 13.21
N ILE A 54 -21.85 -4.27 12.19
CA ILE A 54 -23.20 -3.64 12.06
C ILE A 54 -24.33 -4.65 11.89
N GLY A 55 -24.00 -5.94 11.80
CA GLY A 55 -24.99 -7.01 11.76
C GLY A 55 -25.53 -7.27 10.36
N VAL A 56 -24.83 -6.83 9.30
CA VAL A 56 -25.15 -7.24 7.94
C VAL A 56 -25.03 -8.77 7.85
N PRO A 57 -26.11 -9.49 7.51
CA PRO A 57 -26.08 -10.94 7.43
C PRO A 57 -25.02 -11.43 6.43
N GLN A 58 -24.34 -12.53 6.76
CA GLN A 58 -23.29 -13.12 5.90
C GLN A 58 -23.75 -13.34 4.45
N ALA A 59 -25.00 -13.79 4.26
CA ALA A 59 -25.60 -13.99 2.94
C ALA A 59 -25.76 -12.69 2.12
N LEU A 60 -25.83 -11.54 2.80
CA LEU A 60 -26.06 -10.23 2.20
C LEU A 60 -24.76 -9.42 2.01
N LEU A 61 -23.62 -9.83 2.56
CA LEU A 61 -22.35 -9.10 2.43
C LEU A 61 -22.00 -8.77 0.96
N ARG A 62 -22.24 -9.72 0.05
CA ARG A 62 -22.02 -9.51 -1.38
C ARG A 62 -23.02 -8.49 -1.98
N PRO A 63 -24.34 -8.75 -1.94
CA PRO A 63 -25.35 -7.79 -2.41
C PRO A 63 -25.16 -6.38 -1.85
N ILE A 64 -24.86 -6.24 -0.56
CA ILE A 64 -24.71 -4.94 0.10
C ILE A 64 -23.40 -4.26 -0.30
N GLY A 65 -22.27 -4.97 -0.36
CA GLY A 65 -21.03 -4.39 -0.87
C GLY A 65 -21.17 -3.88 -2.31
N SER A 66 -21.95 -4.55 -3.15
CA SER A 66 -22.28 -4.07 -4.50
C SER A 66 -23.15 -2.81 -4.51
N ALA A 67 -24.04 -2.63 -3.52
CA ALA A 67 -24.79 -1.39 -3.37
C ALA A 67 -23.87 -0.24 -2.87
N VAL A 68 -22.95 -0.53 -1.94
CA VAL A 68 -21.95 0.45 -1.46
C VAL A 68 -21.05 0.93 -2.59
N ASP A 69 -20.61 0.05 -3.49
CA ASP A 69 -19.76 0.40 -4.63
C ASP A 69 -20.38 1.44 -5.59
N LYS A 70 -21.71 1.55 -5.57
CA LYS A 70 -22.49 2.51 -6.37
C LYS A 70 -22.66 3.86 -5.71
N LEU A 71 -22.27 4.02 -4.44
CA LEU A 71 -22.44 5.26 -3.69
C LEU A 71 -21.60 6.42 -4.26
N ASP A 72 -20.66 6.13 -5.17
CA ASP A 72 -19.93 7.12 -5.96
C ASP A 72 -20.78 7.77 -7.07
N LYS A 73 -21.85 7.11 -7.52
CA LYS A 73 -22.70 7.50 -8.65
C LYS A 73 -24.11 7.85 -8.26
N PHE A 74 -24.61 7.24 -7.19
CA PHE A 74 -25.98 7.37 -6.73
C PHE A 74 -26.03 8.00 -5.35
N PRO A 75 -27.03 8.85 -5.05
CA PRO A 75 -27.20 9.43 -3.73
C PRO A 75 -27.53 8.35 -2.69
N TRP A 76 -27.20 8.63 -1.43
CA TRP A 76 -27.44 7.71 -0.31
C TRP A 76 -28.88 7.19 -0.25
N SER A 77 -29.88 8.02 -0.54
CA SER A 77 -31.29 7.62 -0.51
C SER A 77 -31.59 6.47 -1.49
N GLU A 78 -30.97 6.48 -2.67
CA GLU A 78 -31.15 5.41 -3.66
C GLU A 78 -30.35 4.17 -3.27
N THR A 79 -29.11 4.35 -2.80
CA THR A 79 -28.28 3.25 -2.30
C THR A 79 -28.92 2.52 -1.11
N LYS A 80 -29.48 3.26 -0.14
CA LYS A 80 -30.20 2.70 1.01
C LYS A 80 -31.41 1.89 0.56
N LYS A 81 -32.20 2.42 -0.37
CA LYS A 81 -33.36 1.72 -0.91
C LYS A 81 -32.96 0.41 -1.60
N GLU A 82 -31.87 0.41 -2.39
CA GLU A 82 -31.34 -0.81 -3.01
C GLU A 82 -30.92 -1.85 -1.96
N MET A 83 -30.31 -1.42 -0.84
CA MET A 83 -29.95 -2.30 0.27
C MET A 83 -31.19 -2.96 0.91
N GLU A 84 -32.25 -2.19 1.13
CA GLU A 84 -33.52 -2.67 1.68
C GLU A 84 -34.23 -3.65 0.72
N GLU A 85 -34.25 -3.35 -0.58
CA GLU A 85 -34.78 -4.24 -1.62
C GLU A 85 -34.00 -5.56 -1.71
N LYS A 86 -32.70 -5.55 -1.36
CA LYS A 86 -31.85 -6.75 -1.21
C LYS A 86 -32.08 -7.51 0.10
N GLY A 87 -32.99 -7.03 0.95
CA GLY A 87 -33.38 -7.69 2.19
C GLY A 87 -32.60 -7.26 3.44
N LEU A 88 -31.87 -6.13 3.38
CA LEU A 88 -31.26 -5.55 4.58
C LEU A 88 -32.30 -4.81 5.42
N GLU A 89 -32.24 -4.95 6.74
CA GLU A 89 -33.10 -4.18 7.64
C GLU A 89 -32.79 -2.68 7.55
N SER A 90 -33.84 -1.83 7.55
CA SER A 90 -33.69 -0.37 7.41
C SER A 90 -32.84 0.26 8.52
N SER A 91 -32.90 -0.28 9.74
CA SER A 91 -32.08 0.16 10.88
C SER A 91 -30.58 -0.07 10.60
N ILE A 92 -30.22 -1.29 10.20
CA ILE A 92 -28.86 -1.70 9.79
C ILE A 92 -28.37 -0.87 8.60
N ALA A 93 -29.23 -0.65 7.60
CA ALA A 93 -28.89 0.19 6.45
C ALA A 93 -28.60 1.63 6.87
N THR A 94 -29.40 2.19 7.79
CA THR A 94 -29.22 3.54 8.33
C THR A 94 -27.90 3.66 9.08
N GLU A 95 -27.64 2.73 10.00
CA GLU A 95 -26.40 2.68 10.79
C GLU A 95 -25.17 2.55 9.88
N LEU A 96 -25.22 1.68 8.86
CA LEU A 96 -24.15 1.56 7.88
C LEU A 96 -23.88 2.90 7.15
N GLY A 97 -24.93 3.66 6.84
CA GLY A 97 -24.81 4.98 6.25
C GLY A 97 -24.03 5.99 7.09
N GLU A 98 -24.19 5.94 8.41
CA GLU A 98 -23.49 6.85 9.33
C GLU A 98 -21.96 6.70 9.26
N TYR A 99 -21.48 5.48 8.97
CA TYR A 99 -20.06 5.21 8.74
C TYR A 99 -19.64 5.54 7.30
N LEU A 100 -20.40 5.10 6.30
CA LEU A 100 -20.02 5.27 4.89
C LEU A 100 -20.00 6.73 4.43
N LEU A 101 -20.89 7.56 4.97
CA LEU A 101 -21.04 8.97 4.62
C LEU A 101 -20.22 9.90 5.52
N ARG A 102 -19.41 9.36 6.42
CA ARG A 102 -18.65 10.14 7.38
C ARG A 102 -17.51 10.90 6.69
N GLU A 103 -17.84 12.04 6.11
CA GLU A 103 -16.85 13.00 5.63
C GLU A 103 -16.35 13.82 6.81
N THR A 104 -15.25 13.39 7.41
CA THR A 104 -14.54 14.21 8.39
C THR A 104 -13.46 15.03 7.69
N VAL A 105 -13.27 16.29 8.14
CA VAL A 105 -12.13 17.15 7.80
C VAL A 105 -10.82 16.62 8.42
N ALA A 106 -10.91 15.54 9.20
CA ALA A 106 -9.79 14.94 9.88
C ALA A 106 -8.86 14.21 8.90
N ASP A 107 -7.57 14.21 9.21
CA ASP A 107 -6.58 13.45 8.48
C ASP A 107 -6.86 11.94 8.54
N ILE A 108 -6.19 11.19 7.67
CA ILE A 108 -6.37 9.74 7.60
C ILE A 108 -6.04 9.03 8.92
N THR A 109 -5.01 9.49 9.64
CA THR A 109 -4.64 8.94 10.95
C THR A 109 -5.79 9.04 11.95
N SER A 110 -6.41 10.21 12.03
CA SER A 110 -7.57 10.45 12.89
C SER A 110 -8.76 9.61 12.46
N LYS A 111 -8.99 9.44 11.15
CA LYS A 111 -10.06 8.56 10.64
C LYS A 111 -9.83 7.09 11.04
N LEU A 112 -8.60 6.60 10.93
CA LEU A 112 -8.23 5.24 11.36
C LEU A 112 -8.38 5.06 12.87
N ALA A 113 -7.94 6.04 13.66
CA ALA A 113 -8.10 6.05 15.11
C ALA A 113 -9.59 6.05 15.53
N LEU A 114 -10.46 6.72 14.78
CA LEU A 114 -11.91 6.67 15.04
C LEU A 114 -12.45 5.23 14.92
N LEU A 115 -12.00 4.46 13.91
CA LEU A 115 -12.44 3.07 13.73
C LEU A 115 -12.00 2.15 14.88
N THR A 116 -10.85 2.40 15.49
CA THR A 116 -10.34 1.60 16.61
C THR A 116 -10.80 2.11 17.98
N SER A 117 -11.24 3.37 18.07
CA SER A 117 -11.88 3.92 19.28
C SER A 117 -13.38 3.62 19.35
N ASP A 118 -14.01 3.30 18.22
CA ASP A 118 -15.41 2.96 18.15
C ASP A 118 -15.69 1.65 18.89
N THR A 119 -16.59 1.67 19.87
CA THR A 119 -16.85 0.52 20.75
C THR A 119 -17.35 -0.70 20.01
N PHE A 120 -17.93 -0.51 18.84
CA PHE A 120 -18.59 -1.54 18.08
C PHE A 120 -17.66 -2.12 17.02
N LEU A 121 -16.93 -1.25 16.30
CA LEU A 121 -15.96 -1.68 15.30
C LEU A 121 -14.66 -2.23 15.90
N SER A 122 -14.20 -1.68 17.04
CA SER A 122 -12.91 -2.05 17.67
C SER A 122 -12.83 -3.51 18.15
N THR A 123 -13.98 -4.14 18.41
CA THR A 123 -14.03 -5.55 18.82
C THR A 123 -13.76 -6.51 17.66
N ASN A 124 -14.01 -6.06 16.42
CA ASN A 124 -13.85 -6.87 15.22
C ASN A 124 -12.36 -7.05 14.87
N THR A 125 -11.92 -8.31 14.71
CA THR A 125 -10.52 -8.64 14.40
C THR A 125 -10.08 -8.15 13.03
N ASP A 126 -10.97 -8.20 12.04
CA ASP A 126 -10.68 -7.79 10.67
C ASP A 126 -10.52 -6.26 10.58
N VAL A 127 -11.36 -5.51 11.30
CA VAL A 127 -11.21 -4.05 11.40
C VAL A 127 -9.86 -3.68 12.01
N ARG A 128 -9.50 -4.30 13.15
CA ARG A 128 -8.21 -4.03 13.82
C ARG A 128 -7.03 -4.33 12.90
N GLN A 129 -7.00 -5.53 12.31
CA GLN A 129 -5.94 -5.91 11.38
C GLN A 129 -5.89 -4.95 10.18
N GLY A 130 -7.04 -4.62 9.60
CA GLY A 130 -7.10 -3.69 8.46
C GLY A 130 -6.62 -2.28 8.81
N VAL A 131 -6.88 -1.80 10.02
CA VAL A 131 -6.36 -0.51 10.50
C VAL A 131 -4.84 -0.57 10.68
N GLU A 132 -4.31 -1.60 11.35
CA GLU A 132 -2.86 -1.79 11.52
C GLU A 132 -2.12 -1.82 10.16
N GLU A 133 -2.70 -2.52 9.18
CA GLU A 133 -2.19 -2.60 7.81
C GLU A 133 -2.20 -1.24 7.10
N MET A 134 -3.26 -0.44 7.29
CA MET A 134 -3.39 0.91 6.71
C MET A 134 -2.46 1.93 7.39
N GLU A 135 -2.25 1.83 8.71
CA GLU A 135 -1.29 2.65 9.44
C GLU A 135 0.15 2.37 8.97
N LEU A 136 0.49 1.09 8.76
CA LEU A 136 1.77 0.71 8.15
C LEU A 136 1.93 1.30 6.75
N LEU A 137 0.90 1.18 5.91
CA LEU A 137 0.88 1.79 4.58
C LEU A 137 1.10 3.31 4.66
N MET A 138 0.47 4.01 5.61
CA MET A 138 0.63 5.47 5.76
C MET A 138 2.03 5.89 6.18
N ARG A 139 2.72 5.09 7.02
CA ARG A 139 4.15 5.33 7.32
C ARG A 139 5.01 5.21 6.08
N TYR A 140 4.76 4.17 5.28
CA TYR A 140 5.46 3.94 4.01
C TYR A 140 5.21 5.03 2.97
N LEU A 141 3.98 5.53 2.86
CA LEU A 141 3.64 6.64 1.97
C LEU A 141 4.26 7.97 2.45
N SER A 142 4.40 8.15 3.77
CA SER A 142 5.13 9.28 4.35
C SER A 142 6.62 9.20 4.02
N ALA A 143 7.23 8.02 4.10
CA ALA A 143 8.61 7.79 3.67
C ALA A 143 8.82 8.10 2.17
N TYR A 144 7.79 7.87 1.34
CA TYR A 144 7.78 8.26 -0.06
C TYR A 144 7.36 9.72 -0.33
N ASP A 145 6.98 10.52 0.67
CA ASP A 145 6.44 11.90 0.55
C ASP A 145 5.20 12.01 -0.36
N VAL A 146 4.38 10.97 -0.36
CA VAL A 146 3.13 10.94 -1.15
C VAL A 146 1.88 10.76 -0.30
N ALA A 147 2.02 10.67 1.03
CA ALA A 147 0.89 10.61 1.96
C ALA A 147 -0.09 11.78 1.79
N LYS A 148 0.40 12.97 1.39
CA LYS A 148 -0.40 14.17 1.10
C LYS A 148 -1.45 14.00 0.00
N TYR A 149 -1.24 13.05 -0.91
CA TYR A 149 -2.21 12.75 -1.98
C TYR A 149 -3.30 11.78 -1.54
N VAL A 150 -3.17 11.15 -0.36
CA VAL A 150 -3.93 9.97 0.01
C VAL A 150 -5.03 10.29 1.02
N GLN A 151 -6.23 9.74 0.80
CA GLN A 151 -7.40 9.95 1.67
C GLN A 151 -8.14 8.63 1.89
N LEU A 152 -8.57 8.37 3.13
CA LEU A 152 -9.43 7.22 3.44
C LEU A 152 -10.88 7.51 3.02
N GLN A 153 -11.46 6.59 2.26
CA GLN A 153 -12.87 6.63 1.87
C GLN A 153 -13.54 5.27 2.11
N LEU A 154 -14.36 5.18 3.16
CA LEU A 154 -15.01 3.93 3.57
C LEU A 154 -16.02 3.40 2.56
N SER A 155 -16.60 4.28 1.73
CA SER A 155 -17.50 3.89 0.64
C SER A 155 -16.80 3.27 -0.57
N LEU A 156 -15.47 3.31 -0.65
CA LEU A 156 -14.72 2.72 -1.76
C LEU A 156 -14.72 1.20 -1.64
N ALA A 157 -15.54 0.51 -2.46
CA ALA A 157 -15.81 -0.93 -2.33
C ALA A 157 -15.52 -1.74 -3.62
N ARG A 158 -14.58 -1.28 -4.45
CA ARG A 158 -14.24 -1.90 -5.75
C ARG A 158 -13.79 -3.35 -5.64
N GLY A 159 -13.86 -4.09 -6.75
CA GLY A 159 -13.25 -5.41 -6.94
C GLY A 159 -13.70 -6.46 -5.93
N GLN A 160 -15.02 -6.50 -5.67
CA GLN A 160 -15.66 -7.33 -4.64
C GLN A 160 -15.21 -8.79 -4.62
N ASP A 161 -14.95 -9.37 -5.79
CA ASP A 161 -14.66 -10.79 -5.92
C ASP A 161 -13.18 -11.17 -5.78
N TYR A 162 -12.26 -10.20 -5.78
CA TYR A 162 -10.83 -10.51 -5.89
C TYR A 162 -9.88 -9.67 -5.03
N TYR A 163 -10.25 -8.45 -4.63
CA TYR A 163 -9.41 -7.71 -3.67
C TYR A 163 -9.56 -8.24 -2.25
N THR A 164 -8.41 -8.50 -1.62
CA THR A 164 -8.28 -9.08 -0.27
C THR A 164 -7.67 -8.11 0.74
N GLY A 165 -7.13 -6.96 0.29
CA GLY A 165 -6.47 -5.97 1.15
C GLY A 165 -6.77 -4.53 0.70
N LEU A 166 -5.72 -3.76 0.41
CA LEU A 166 -5.82 -2.40 -0.14
C LEU A 166 -6.77 -2.34 -1.34
N ILE A 167 -7.58 -1.30 -1.37
CA ILE A 167 -8.36 -0.84 -2.52
C ILE A 167 -7.98 0.62 -2.73
N TYR A 168 -7.68 1.03 -3.96
CA TYR A 168 -7.37 2.42 -4.26
C TYR A 168 -7.98 2.89 -5.57
N GLU A 169 -8.22 4.20 -5.64
CA GLU A 169 -8.79 4.88 -6.80
C GLU A 169 -8.20 6.29 -6.89
N VAL A 170 -7.66 6.64 -8.05
CA VAL A 170 -7.13 7.98 -8.31
C VAL A 170 -8.20 8.84 -8.97
N VAL A 171 -8.47 9.99 -8.38
CA VAL A 171 -9.53 10.92 -8.78
C VAL A 171 -8.96 12.30 -9.09
N PRO A 172 -9.45 13.00 -10.12
CA PRO A 172 -9.10 14.40 -10.36
C PRO A 172 -9.52 15.29 -9.19
N GLN A 173 -8.72 16.31 -8.86
CA GLN A 173 -9.10 17.34 -7.87
C GLN A 173 -9.85 18.55 -8.48
N TYR A 174 -9.97 18.62 -9.81
CA TYR A 174 -10.64 19.74 -10.46
C TYR A 174 -12.16 19.68 -10.32
N GLN A 175 -12.75 20.81 -9.91
CA GLN A 175 -14.18 21.09 -10.00
C GLN A 175 -14.56 21.33 -11.47
N ALA A 176 -14.64 20.29 -12.30
CA ALA A 176 -15.39 20.39 -13.55
C ALA A 176 -16.81 19.90 -13.30
N SER A 177 -17.80 20.57 -13.87
CA SER A 177 -19.24 20.27 -13.85
C SER A 177 -19.63 18.91 -14.46
N THR A 178 -18.66 18.02 -14.60
CA THR A 178 -18.78 16.69 -15.19
C THR A 178 -17.94 15.79 -14.29
N SER A 179 -18.57 14.79 -13.64
CA SER A 179 -17.85 13.80 -12.86
C SER A 179 -16.99 12.96 -13.81
N ILE A 180 -15.77 13.43 -14.04
CA ILE A 180 -14.75 12.62 -14.68
C ILE A 180 -14.51 11.46 -13.71
N GLY A 181 -14.92 10.26 -14.12
CA GLY A 181 -14.68 9.04 -13.36
C GLY A 181 -13.20 8.85 -13.05
N SER A 182 -12.89 7.91 -12.17
CA SER A 182 -11.51 7.61 -11.79
C SER A 182 -10.60 7.29 -12.96
N ILE A 183 -9.32 7.65 -12.84
CA ILE A 183 -8.35 7.52 -13.95
C ILE A 183 -7.65 6.15 -13.87
N PRO A 184 -6.82 5.86 -12.86
CA PRO A 184 -6.50 4.48 -12.48
C PRO A 184 -7.13 4.06 -11.15
N ALA A 185 -7.46 2.77 -11.08
CA ALA A 185 -7.93 2.09 -9.88
C ALA A 185 -7.19 0.75 -9.73
N GLY A 186 -7.08 0.27 -8.50
CA GLY A 186 -6.40 -1.00 -8.23
C GLY A 186 -6.57 -1.46 -6.78
N GLY A 187 -5.83 -2.49 -6.42
CA GLY A 187 -5.88 -3.04 -5.08
C GLY A 187 -5.08 -4.33 -4.93
N ARG A 188 -4.95 -4.79 -3.69
CA ARG A 188 -4.26 -6.03 -3.34
C ARG A 188 -5.18 -7.23 -3.54
N TYR A 189 -4.74 -8.20 -4.33
CA TYR A 189 -5.44 -9.47 -4.56
C TYR A 189 -4.49 -10.64 -4.31
N ASN A 190 -4.62 -11.30 -3.17
CA ASN A 190 -3.76 -12.44 -2.87
C ASN A 190 -4.23 -13.68 -3.64
N ASN A 191 -5.53 -13.92 -3.75
CA ASN A 191 -6.05 -15.23 -4.15
C ASN A 191 -6.24 -15.41 -5.66
N LEU A 192 -6.17 -14.33 -6.44
CA LEU A 192 -6.56 -14.34 -7.85
C LEU A 192 -5.76 -15.35 -8.68
N VAL A 193 -4.44 -15.40 -8.50
CA VAL A 193 -3.58 -16.36 -9.23
C VAL A 193 -3.88 -17.79 -8.79
N GLY A 194 -4.24 -17.99 -7.51
CA GLY A 194 -4.60 -19.31 -7.01
C GLY A 194 -5.88 -19.87 -7.61
N MET A 195 -6.87 -19.01 -7.86
CA MET A 195 -8.15 -19.37 -8.49
C MET A 195 -7.98 -19.99 -9.88
N PHE A 196 -6.97 -19.57 -10.66
CA PHE A 196 -6.71 -20.09 -12.02
C PHE A 196 -5.61 -21.15 -12.07
N SER A 197 -4.79 -21.29 -11.02
CA SER A 197 -3.63 -22.19 -11.02
C SER A 197 -3.80 -23.45 -10.17
N GLY A 198 -4.92 -23.58 -9.43
CA GLY A 198 -5.22 -24.75 -8.59
C GLY A 198 -4.30 -24.91 -7.37
N ARG A 199 -3.54 -23.87 -7.02
CA ARG A 199 -2.63 -23.83 -5.86
C ARG A 199 -2.83 -22.50 -5.14
N ASP A 200 -2.74 -22.47 -3.82
CA ASP A 200 -2.77 -21.19 -3.10
C ASP A 200 -1.48 -20.40 -3.41
N VAL A 201 -1.67 -19.28 -4.11
CA VAL A 201 -0.61 -18.52 -4.74
C VAL A 201 -0.90 -17.04 -4.48
N PRO A 202 -0.46 -16.47 -3.33
CA PRO A 202 -0.56 -15.04 -3.04
C PRO A 202 0.23 -14.21 -4.06
N CYS A 203 -0.34 -13.92 -5.24
CA CYS A 203 0.40 -13.41 -6.41
C CYS A 203 1.85 -13.97 -6.50
N SER A 204 2.00 -15.28 -6.23
CA SER A 204 3.25 -15.91 -5.82
C SER A 204 3.82 -16.84 -6.90
N LYS A 205 5.13 -17.05 -6.81
CA LYS A 205 5.96 -17.86 -7.72
C LYS A 205 6.11 -17.26 -9.11
N GLU A 206 7.22 -16.54 -9.28
CA GLU A 206 7.96 -16.53 -10.53
C GLU A 206 7.98 -17.96 -11.09
N GLN A 207 7.39 -18.18 -12.27
CA GLN A 207 7.88 -19.25 -13.11
C GLN A 207 9.35 -18.93 -13.39
N LYS A 208 10.26 -19.83 -13.00
CA LYS A 208 11.66 -19.81 -13.43
C LYS A 208 11.73 -20.02 -14.95
N LYS A 209 11.29 -19.04 -15.74
CA LYS A 209 11.72 -18.87 -17.12
C LYS A 209 12.78 -17.77 -17.09
N PRO A 210 13.98 -18.01 -17.60
CA PRO A 210 15.03 -17.01 -17.58
C PRO A 210 14.70 -15.96 -18.64
N VAL A 211 13.81 -15.01 -18.31
CA VAL A 211 13.85 -13.72 -19.00
C VAL A 211 14.88 -12.91 -18.24
N ILE A 212 16.13 -13.03 -18.67
CA ILE A 212 17.24 -12.24 -18.13
C ILE A 212 17.06 -10.80 -18.63
N TYR A 213 16.23 -10.01 -17.94
CA TYR A 213 16.54 -8.59 -17.84
C TYR A 213 17.67 -8.49 -16.82
N ARG A 214 18.93 -8.36 -17.28
CA ARG A 214 19.99 -7.84 -16.39
C ARG A 214 19.60 -6.40 -16.06
N ARG A 215 18.77 -6.19 -15.04
CA ARG A 215 18.71 -4.88 -14.39
C ARG A 215 20.02 -4.77 -13.63
N ASN A 216 20.97 -4.01 -14.18
CA ASN A 216 22.03 -3.45 -13.36
C ASN A 216 21.36 -2.43 -12.45
N ILE A 217 21.28 -2.77 -11.17
CA ILE A 217 20.90 -1.84 -10.12
C ILE A 217 22.19 -1.18 -9.66
N ASP A 218 22.19 0.12 -9.43
CA ASP A 218 23.41 0.81 -9.01
C ASP A 218 23.72 0.46 -7.55
N VAL A 219 22.70 0.52 -6.69
CA VAL A 219 22.83 0.33 -5.25
C VAL A 219 21.83 -0.69 -4.72
N TRP A 220 22.34 -1.67 -3.97
CA TRP A 220 21.51 -2.50 -3.10
C TRP A 220 21.64 -2.03 -1.65
N ILE A 221 20.54 -1.55 -1.08
CA ILE A 221 20.47 -1.15 0.32
C ILE A 221 20.20 -2.42 1.15
N VAL A 222 21.20 -2.81 1.93
CA VAL A 222 21.15 -3.89 2.92
C VAL A 222 20.57 -3.32 4.20
N ILE A 223 19.47 -3.90 4.68
CA ILE A 223 18.80 -3.48 5.91
C ILE A 223 19.21 -4.42 7.04
N ALA A 224 19.77 -3.88 8.12
CA ALA A 224 20.03 -4.65 9.33
C ALA A 224 18.71 -5.21 9.91
N PRO A 225 18.72 -6.42 10.50
CA PRO A 225 17.50 -7.10 10.90
C PRO A 225 16.81 -6.41 12.09
N ASN A 226 15.55 -6.78 12.32
CA ASN A 226 14.77 -6.47 13.53
C ASN A 226 14.39 -5.00 13.76
N SER A 227 14.49 -4.14 12.75
CA SER A 227 14.02 -2.76 12.85
C SER A 227 13.08 -2.42 11.69
N SER A 228 11.81 -2.17 12.01
CA SER A 228 10.81 -1.74 11.03
C SER A 228 11.07 -0.30 10.56
N THR A 229 11.67 0.53 11.40
CA THR A 229 12.06 1.90 11.03
C THR A 229 13.14 1.90 9.95
N LEU A 230 14.05 0.92 9.92
CA LEU A 230 15.06 0.82 8.87
C LEU A 230 14.46 0.52 7.48
N ILE A 231 13.28 -0.11 7.39
CA ILE A 231 12.57 -0.24 6.11
C ILE A 231 12.15 1.14 5.61
N GLU A 232 11.54 1.96 6.46
CA GLU A 232 11.15 3.33 6.11
C GLU A 232 12.36 4.16 5.69
N GLN A 233 13.49 4.04 6.40
CA GLN A 233 14.73 4.72 6.01
C GLN A 233 15.31 4.20 4.70
N GLY A 234 15.24 2.88 4.45
CA GLY A 234 15.61 2.30 3.16
C GLY A 234 14.75 2.82 2.01
N MET A 235 13.46 3.08 2.27
CA MET A 235 12.54 3.70 1.30
C MET A 235 12.92 5.15 1.02
N VAL A 236 13.18 5.95 2.06
CA VAL A 236 13.64 7.34 1.93
C VAL A 236 14.93 7.39 1.12
N LEU A 237 15.93 6.59 1.49
CA LEU A 237 17.22 6.54 0.81
C LEU A 237 17.08 6.10 -0.65
N ALA A 238 16.28 5.06 -0.93
CA ALA A 238 16.07 4.61 -2.30
C ALA A 238 15.41 5.69 -3.18
N ARG A 239 14.49 6.48 -2.61
CA ARG A 239 13.87 7.61 -3.30
C ARG A 239 14.86 8.74 -3.55
N GLU A 240 15.63 9.13 -2.54
CA GLU A 240 16.64 10.20 -2.64
C GLU A 240 17.72 9.88 -3.68
N LEU A 241 18.20 8.63 -3.70
CA LEU A 241 19.09 8.13 -4.75
C LEU A 241 18.42 8.22 -6.14
N GLY A 242 17.14 7.89 -6.21
CA GLY A 242 16.34 8.01 -7.43
C GLY A 242 16.30 9.43 -8.01
N TYR A 243 16.19 10.47 -7.16
CA TYR A 243 16.27 11.87 -7.61
C TYR A 243 17.63 12.22 -8.22
N SER A 244 18.68 11.51 -7.84
CA SER A 244 20.02 11.63 -8.40
C SER A 244 20.27 10.67 -9.58
N SER A 245 19.21 10.07 -10.13
CA SER A 245 19.28 9.06 -11.20
C SER A 245 20.08 7.79 -10.83
N ILE A 246 20.20 7.49 -9.54
CA ILE A 246 20.85 6.27 -9.02
C ILE A 246 19.74 5.26 -8.72
N SER A 247 19.76 4.13 -9.42
CA SER A 247 18.80 3.05 -9.20
C SER A 247 19.12 2.28 -7.92
N ALA A 248 18.18 2.29 -6.98
CA ALA A 248 18.34 1.64 -5.68
C ALA A 248 17.20 0.66 -5.36
N THR A 249 17.54 -0.44 -4.67
CA THR A 249 16.56 -1.41 -4.16
C THR A 249 16.97 -1.96 -2.80
N PHE A 250 16.02 -2.57 -2.08
CA PHE A 250 16.26 -3.30 -0.83
C PHE A 250 15.32 -4.51 -0.70
N ASP A 251 15.56 -5.37 0.29
CA ASP A 251 14.60 -6.40 0.67
C ASP A 251 13.65 -5.86 1.74
N ALA A 252 12.35 -5.89 1.45
CA ALA A 252 11.31 -5.39 2.35
C ALA A 252 10.99 -6.35 3.52
N LYS A 253 11.68 -7.49 3.62
CA LYS A 253 11.58 -8.41 4.76
C LYS A 253 12.51 -7.99 5.90
N ALA A 254 11.93 -7.47 6.98
CA ALA A 254 12.65 -7.01 8.17
C ALA A 254 13.50 -8.08 8.88
N ASP A 255 13.18 -9.36 8.67
CA ASP A 255 13.85 -10.51 9.31
C ASP A 255 14.99 -11.10 8.46
N LYS A 256 15.21 -10.58 7.25
CA LYS A 256 16.21 -11.15 6.35
C LYS A 256 17.62 -10.78 6.77
N GLN A 257 18.42 -11.81 7.07
CA GLN A 257 19.82 -11.65 7.45
C GLN A 257 20.63 -10.86 6.41
N PRO A 258 21.50 -9.90 6.82
CA PRO A 258 22.26 -9.02 5.93
C PRO A 258 23.07 -9.77 4.87
N MET A 259 23.77 -10.85 5.24
CA MET A 259 24.57 -11.65 4.30
C MET A 259 23.72 -12.24 3.17
N ARG A 260 22.48 -12.66 3.43
CA ARG A 260 21.58 -13.16 2.38
C ARG A 260 21.09 -12.05 1.45
N GLN A 261 21.14 -10.79 1.90
CA GLN A 261 20.87 -9.64 1.04
C GLN A 261 22.09 -9.34 0.17
N VAL A 262 23.30 -9.40 0.74
CA VAL A 262 24.57 -9.27 -0.01
C VAL A 262 24.67 -10.32 -1.11
N ASP A 263 24.38 -11.59 -0.83
CA ASP A 263 24.37 -12.67 -1.83
C ASP A 263 23.38 -12.43 -2.99
N ALA A 264 22.28 -11.71 -2.72
CA ALA A 264 21.32 -11.31 -3.74
C ALA A 264 21.82 -10.09 -4.54
N ALA A 265 22.45 -9.14 -3.86
CA ALA A 265 23.06 -7.96 -4.45
C ALA A 265 24.19 -8.31 -5.42
N GLU A 266 25.05 -9.29 -5.10
CA GLU A 266 26.17 -9.73 -5.97
C GLU A 266 25.73 -10.10 -7.40
N LYS A 267 24.46 -10.50 -7.58
CA LYS A 267 23.93 -10.93 -8.88
C LYS A 267 23.38 -9.79 -9.73
N THR A 268 23.12 -8.64 -9.12
CA THR A 268 22.23 -7.61 -9.70
C THR A 268 22.67 -6.17 -9.47
N ALA A 269 23.49 -5.90 -8.45
CA ALA A 269 23.88 -4.56 -8.03
C ALA A 269 25.35 -4.26 -8.33
N ALA A 270 25.72 -2.98 -8.44
CA ALA A 270 27.11 -2.55 -8.52
C ALA A 270 27.73 -2.27 -7.14
N MET A 271 26.94 -1.78 -6.19
CA MET A 271 27.37 -1.40 -4.85
C MET A 271 26.35 -1.84 -3.79
N ILE A 272 26.81 -1.95 -2.54
CA ILE A 272 25.96 -2.17 -1.37
C ILE A 272 26.07 -1.02 -0.37
N VAL A 273 24.94 -0.68 0.22
CA VAL A 273 24.83 0.28 1.32
C VAL A 273 24.19 -0.41 2.51
N LEU A 274 24.86 -0.50 3.65
CA LEU A 274 24.27 -1.01 4.88
C LEU A 274 23.59 0.13 5.64
N LEU A 275 22.31 -0.07 5.92
CA LEU A 275 21.56 0.69 6.92
C LEU A 275 21.48 -0.12 8.20
N GLU A 276 22.00 0.45 9.28
CA GLU A 276 21.95 -0.12 10.63
C GLU A 276 21.46 0.93 11.62
N ASP A 277 20.87 0.45 12.72
CA ASP A 277 20.40 1.30 13.82
C ASP A 277 21.38 1.17 14.99
N ASP A 278 21.99 2.28 15.40
CA ASP A 278 22.89 2.35 16.54
C ASP A 278 22.20 3.04 17.71
N ALA A 279 22.18 2.39 18.87
CA ALA A 279 21.46 2.86 20.04
C ALA A 279 21.89 4.25 20.55
N VAL A 280 23.08 4.74 20.18
CA VAL A 280 23.65 6.01 20.65
C VAL A 280 23.60 7.07 19.55
N SER A 281 23.92 6.69 18.32
CA SER A 281 24.08 7.61 17.18
C SER A 281 22.91 7.61 16.19
N GLY A 282 21.92 6.73 16.40
CA GLY A 282 20.78 6.55 15.51
C GLY A 282 21.15 5.80 14.23
N ILE A 283 20.44 6.10 13.14
CA ILE A 283 20.64 5.42 11.85
C ILE A 283 22.02 5.74 11.28
N ARG A 284 22.80 4.70 10.99
CA ARG A 284 24.10 4.80 10.31
C ARG A 284 24.03 4.19 8.92
N LEU A 285 24.81 4.78 8.03
CA LEU A 285 24.97 4.33 6.65
C LEU A 285 26.43 3.93 6.43
N LYS A 286 26.67 2.72 5.93
CA LYS A 286 28.01 2.27 5.52
C LYS A 286 27.99 1.89 4.04
N MET A 287 29.01 2.29 3.29
CA MET A 287 29.15 1.92 1.87
C MET A 287 30.25 0.88 1.73
N ALA A 288 30.01 -0.15 0.93
CA ALA A 288 31.02 -1.12 0.54
C ALA A 288 30.88 -1.51 -0.93
N SER A 289 32.02 -1.84 -1.54
CA SER A 289 32.03 -2.53 -2.83
C SER A 289 31.64 -3.99 -2.60
N LEU A 290 30.97 -4.61 -3.58
CA LEU A 290 30.68 -6.05 -3.55
C LEU A 290 31.95 -6.93 -3.51
N SER A 291 33.09 -6.39 -3.94
CA SER A 291 34.38 -7.07 -3.82
C SER A 291 34.90 -7.14 -2.38
N ASP A 292 34.42 -6.25 -1.51
CA ASP A 292 34.79 -6.15 -0.11
C ASP A 292 33.68 -6.75 0.75
N LYS A 293 33.81 -8.05 1.05
CA LYS A 293 32.76 -8.83 1.75
C LYS A 293 32.61 -8.44 3.22
N ASN A 294 33.45 -7.57 3.75
CA ASN A 294 33.42 -7.15 5.14
C ASN A 294 32.68 -5.81 5.32
N ILE A 295 31.38 -5.81 5.02
CA ILE A 295 30.53 -4.63 5.13
C ILE A 295 30.46 -4.06 6.57
N ASP A 296 30.65 -4.92 7.58
CA ASP A 296 30.63 -4.52 8.98
C ASP A 296 31.84 -3.65 9.36
N ALA A 297 32.98 -3.87 8.69
CA ALA A 297 34.21 -3.10 8.89
C ALA A 297 34.23 -1.76 8.14
N ALA A 298 33.27 -1.50 7.25
CA ALA A 298 33.18 -0.22 6.56
C ALA A 298 32.89 0.93 7.54
N ALA A 299 33.57 2.06 7.34
CA ALA A 299 33.36 3.24 8.17
C ALA A 299 31.96 3.84 7.91
N PRO A 300 31.24 4.27 8.97
CA PRO A 300 29.96 4.95 8.81
C PRO A 300 30.15 6.31 8.11
N ILE A 301 29.21 6.65 7.26
CA ILE A 301 29.18 7.91 6.52
C ILE A 301 28.47 8.96 7.38
N PRO A 302 29.12 10.11 7.64
CA PRO A 302 28.50 11.22 8.36
C PRO A 302 27.19 11.67 7.72
N ARG A 303 26.19 12.00 8.55
CA ARG A 303 24.82 12.31 8.09
C ARG A 303 24.73 13.52 7.15
N ASP A 304 25.60 14.50 7.36
CA ASP A 304 25.77 15.69 6.52
C ASP A 304 26.34 15.37 5.13
N MET A 305 26.91 14.19 4.93
CA MET A 305 27.49 13.75 3.66
C MET A 305 26.55 12.86 2.82
N TRP A 306 25.35 12.54 3.30
CA TRP A 306 24.46 11.59 2.61
C TRP A 306 23.95 12.10 1.26
N SER A 307 23.85 13.41 1.07
CA SER A 307 23.40 14.04 -0.19
C SER A 307 24.54 14.40 -1.16
N ALA A 308 25.80 14.16 -0.77
CA ALA A 308 26.98 14.69 -1.46
C ALA A 308 27.84 13.64 -2.18
N ARG A 309 27.49 12.35 -2.11
CA ARG A 309 28.31 11.23 -2.63
C ARG A 309 27.49 10.15 -3.32
#